data_AF-A0A7C5EJN8-F1
#
_entry.id   AF-A0A7C5EJN8-F1
#
_cell.length_a   1.000
_cell.length_b   1.000
_cell.length_c   1.000
_cell.angle_alpha   90.00
_cell.angle_beta   90.00
_cell.angle_gamma   90.00
#
_symmetry.space_group_name_H-M   'P 1'
#
loop_
_entity.id
_entity.type
_entity.pdbx_description
1 polymer ?
#
loop_
_entity_poly.entity_id
_entity_poly.type
_entity_poly.pdbx_seq_one_letter_code
_entity_poly.pdbx_strand_id
1 'polypeptide(L)'
;MARRAWQSSISSHAFLSSGSMCAECASKPAAGGRRKAMGVPCQAGPVKLFCGLIYRDEEDFRAARAMLEGEFGRVELEAGPMPFNFTTYYEKEMGSNLLRRFLGFERLVDPGTLSSVKLRTNEMERLLAGRRRESAGRVVNIDPGYLDGARVVLATTKDRAHRIYAGLGIYAEVTLLYRDGAWRPLEWTYPDYRTAEYLGFFASLRAAFLSRA
;
A
#
# COMPACT_ATOMS: atom_id res chain seq x y z
N MET A 1 -22.73 36.92 -10.89
CA MET A 1 -21.66 37.50 -10.05
C MET A 1 -21.95 37.03 -8.62
N ALA A 2 -21.08 36.38 -7.85
CA ALA A 2 -19.64 36.40 -7.76
C ALA A 2 -19.09 35.00 -7.39
N ARG A 3 -17.91 34.68 -7.93
CA ARG A 3 -17.09 33.53 -7.56
C ARG A 3 -16.39 33.83 -6.23
N ARG A 4 -16.43 32.93 -5.25
CA ARG A 4 -15.52 32.98 -4.09
C ARG A 4 -14.49 31.86 -4.24
N ALA A 5 -13.29 32.27 -4.59
CA ALA A 5 -12.08 31.46 -4.55
C ALA A 5 -11.73 31.18 -3.08
N TRP A 6 -11.38 29.93 -2.77
CA TRP A 6 -10.69 29.57 -1.54
C TRP A 6 -9.28 29.13 -1.92
N GLN A 7 -8.31 30.01 -1.64
CA GLN A 7 -6.90 29.68 -1.61
C GLN A 7 -6.61 29.00 -0.27
N SER A 8 -6.19 27.75 -0.30
CA SER A 8 -5.55 27.10 0.84
C SER A 8 -4.04 27.10 0.61
N SER A 9 -3.31 27.89 1.39
CA SER A 9 -1.86 27.85 1.46
C SER A 9 -1.42 26.56 2.15
N ILE A 10 -0.71 25.70 1.44
CA ILE A 10 0.10 24.63 2.02
C ILE A 10 1.53 24.85 1.54
N SER A 11 2.40 25.13 2.51
CA SER A 11 3.82 25.34 2.33
C SER A 11 4.48 24.13 1.68
N SER A 12 5.01 24.33 0.49
CA SER A 12 5.94 23.44 -0.19
C SER A 12 7.19 23.26 0.68
N HIS A 13 7.30 22.12 1.37
CA HIS A 13 8.59 21.67 1.85
C HIS A 13 9.36 21.08 0.66
N ALA A 14 10.45 21.75 0.34
CA ALA A 14 11.35 21.42 -0.75
C ALA A 14 11.86 19.98 -0.62
N PHE A 15 11.68 19.22 -1.70
CA PHE A 15 12.40 17.98 -1.95
C PHE A 15 13.89 18.30 -2.06
N LEU A 16 14.69 17.94 -1.06
CA LEU A 16 16.13 17.86 -1.21
C LEU A 16 16.46 16.59 -1.98
N SER A 17 16.68 16.78 -3.27
CA SER A 17 17.34 15.84 -4.18
C SER A 17 18.84 15.73 -3.81
N SER A 18 19.42 14.58 -4.14
CA SER A 18 20.84 14.20 -4.11
C SER A 18 21.41 13.65 -2.79
N GLY A 19 21.19 12.35 -2.59
CA GLY A 19 22.09 11.50 -1.81
C GLY A 19 22.59 10.39 -2.71
N SER A 20 23.90 10.31 -2.92
CA SER A 20 24.54 9.30 -3.77
C SER A 20 24.26 7.89 -3.25
N MET A 21 24.05 6.95 -4.18
CA MET A 21 24.12 5.51 -3.90
C MET A 21 25.47 5.21 -3.26
N CYS A 22 25.47 4.81 -1.98
CA CYS A 22 26.66 4.34 -1.31
C CYS A 22 26.98 2.93 -1.84
N ALA A 23 27.75 2.88 -2.92
CA ALA A 23 28.26 1.66 -3.52
C ALA A 23 29.46 1.15 -2.71
N GLU A 24 29.22 0.62 -1.50
CA GLU A 24 30.30 -0.02 -0.75
C GLU A 24 29.80 -1.06 0.25
N CYS A 25 29.43 -2.23 -0.26
CA CYS A 25 29.27 -3.43 0.57
C CYS A 25 29.82 -4.70 -0.09
N ALA A 26 30.76 -4.56 -1.03
CA ALA A 26 31.45 -5.68 -1.67
C ALA A 26 32.97 -5.60 -1.51
N SER A 27 33.48 -5.65 -0.27
CA SER A 27 34.86 -6.06 -0.03
C SER A 27 34.90 -7.07 1.12
N LYS A 28 35.40 -8.28 0.82
CA LYS A 28 35.74 -9.30 1.83
C LYS A 28 37.13 -8.99 2.36
N PRO A 29 37.34 -8.69 3.65
CA PRO A 29 38.68 -8.65 4.20
C PRO A 29 39.20 -10.07 4.49
N ALA A 30 40.53 -10.18 4.51
CA ALA A 30 41.28 -11.38 4.82
C ALA A 30 41.13 -11.83 6.29
N ALA A 31 41.61 -13.04 6.55
CA ALA A 31 41.56 -13.74 7.84
C ALA A 31 42.34 -13.00 8.93
N GLY A 32 41.63 -12.67 10.01
CA GLY A 32 42.15 -12.01 11.21
C GLY A 32 40.96 -11.58 12.07
N GLY A 33 40.89 -12.06 13.32
CA GLY A 33 39.71 -12.02 14.18
C GLY A 33 38.99 -10.66 14.18
N ARG A 34 37.75 -10.62 13.67
CA ARG A 34 36.94 -9.39 13.66
C ARG A 34 36.02 -9.37 14.87
N ARG A 35 36.17 -8.35 15.70
CA ARG A 35 35.01 -7.75 16.37
C ARG A 35 34.00 -7.43 15.28
N LYS A 36 32.79 -8.02 15.33
CA LYS A 36 31.69 -7.60 14.46
C LYS A 36 31.48 -6.10 14.69
N ALA A 37 31.78 -5.29 13.68
CA ALA A 37 31.50 -3.86 13.74
C ALA A 37 30.00 -3.66 14.05
N MET A 38 29.68 -2.70 14.90
CA MET A 38 28.30 -2.34 15.18
C MET A 38 27.61 -1.95 13.86
N GLY A 39 26.35 -2.38 13.68
CA GLY A 39 25.58 -2.05 12.48
C GLY A 39 25.40 -0.53 12.36
N VAL A 40 25.78 0.04 11.22
CA VAL A 40 25.54 1.44 10.90
C VAL A 40 24.15 1.53 10.24
N PRO A 41 23.24 2.38 10.72
CA PRO A 41 21.94 2.58 10.09
C PRO A 41 22.11 3.02 8.62
N CYS A 42 21.32 2.44 7.73
CA CYS A 42 21.25 2.82 6.33
C CYS A 42 19.80 3.10 5.93
N GLN A 43 19.63 3.89 4.87
CA GLN A 43 18.32 4.14 4.29
C GLN A 43 17.76 2.82 3.73
N ALA A 44 16.46 2.62 3.93
CA ALA A 44 15.77 1.46 3.36
C ALA A 44 15.71 1.60 1.83
N GLY A 45 15.83 0.47 1.13
CA GLY A 45 15.59 0.44 -0.31
C GLY A 45 14.13 0.81 -0.64
N PRO A 46 13.88 1.37 -1.83
CA PRO A 46 12.53 1.73 -2.24
C PRO A 46 11.68 0.47 -2.46
N VAL A 47 10.37 0.58 -2.21
CA VAL A 47 9.40 -0.53 -2.25
C VAL A 47 8.30 -0.26 -3.27
N LYS A 48 7.62 -1.34 -3.70
CA LYS A 48 6.52 -1.27 -4.66
C LYS A 48 5.21 -1.00 -3.94
N LEU A 49 4.58 0.15 -4.22
CA LEU A 49 3.27 0.48 -3.64
C LEU A 49 2.14 -0.27 -4.36
N PHE A 50 1.14 -0.70 -3.60
CA PHE A 50 -0.14 -1.18 -4.12
C PHE A 50 -1.32 -0.73 -3.24
N CYS A 51 -2.52 -0.84 -3.79
CA CYS A 51 -3.77 -0.65 -3.05
C CYS A 51 -4.75 -1.78 -3.39
N GLY A 52 -5.36 -2.39 -2.37
CA GLY A 52 -6.55 -3.22 -2.52
C GLY A 52 -7.80 -2.38 -2.33
N LEU A 53 -8.76 -2.46 -3.25
CA LEU A 53 -10.01 -1.72 -3.20
C LEU A 53 -11.17 -2.69 -3.05
N ILE A 54 -12.04 -2.46 -2.07
CA ILE A 54 -13.35 -3.10 -1.97
C ILE A 54 -14.39 -2.05 -2.32
N TYR A 55 -15.31 -2.36 -3.23
CA TYR A 55 -16.34 -1.44 -3.70
C TYR A 55 -17.55 -2.22 -4.18
N ARG A 56 -18.67 -1.52 -4.39
CA ARG A 56 -19.85 -2.07 -5.07
C ARG A 56 -19.96 -1.51 -6.49
N ASP A 57 -19.96 -0.19 -6.60
CA ASP A 57 -20.28 0.50 -7.83
C ASP A 57 -19.01 0.86 -8.62
N GLU A 58 -19.02 0.54 -9.92
CA GLU A 58 -17.89 0.81 -10.83
C GLU A 58 -17.55 2.30 -10.97
N GLU A 59 -18.53 3.17 -10.74
CA GLU A 59 -18.31 4.61 -10.69
C GLU A 59 -17.40 5.00 -9.51
N ASP A 60 -17.63 4.42 -8.33
CA ASP A 60 -16.85 4.70 -7.13
C ASP A 60 -15.43 4.12 -7.26
N PHE A 61 -15.27 2.95 -7.87
CA PHE A 61 -13.95 2.43 -8.23
C PHE A 61 -13.20 3.37 -9.20
N ARG A 62 -13.83 3.81 -10.30
CA ARG A 62 -13.17 4.69 -11.27
C ARG A 62 -12.76 6.03 -10.64
N ALA A 63 -13.61 6.57 -9.76
CA ALA A 63 -13.30 7.77 -9.01
C ALA A 63 -12.12 7.57 -8.05
N ALA A 64 -12.09 6.44 -7.32
CA ALA A 64 -10.97 6.08 -6.45
C ALA A 64 -9.67 5.89 -7.24
N ARG A 65 -9.71 5.15 -8.36
CA ARG A 65 -8.57 4.94 -9.26
C ARG A 65 -7.96 6.26 -9.73
N ALA A 66 -8.80 7.21 -10.17
CA ALA A 66 -8.33 8.52 -10.61
C ALA A 66 -7.64 9.33 -9.49
N MET A 67 -8.19 9.28 -8.26
CA MET A 67 -7.55 9.93 -7.10
C MET A 67 -6.21 9.27 -6.74
N LEU A 68 -6.15 7.94 -6.78
CA LEU A 68 -4.94 7.17 -6.51
C LEU A 68 -3.87 7.42 -7.58
N GLU A 69 -4.23 7.47 -8.86
CA GLU A 69 -3.29 7.78 -9.96
C GLU A 69 -2.72 9.20 -9.84
N GLY A 70 -3.55 10.17 -9.45
CA GLY A 70 -3.12 11.55 -9.22
C GLY A 70 -2.14 11.70 -8.06
N GLU A 71 -2.32 10.90 -7.00
CA GLU A 71 -1.48 10.98 -5.79
C GLU A 71 -0.20 10.13 -5.91
N PHE A 72 -0.33 8.87 -6.33
CA PHE A 72 0.74 7.87 -6.27
C PHE A 72 1.42 7.60 -7.63
N GLY A 73 0.89 8.18 -8.70
CA GLY A 73 1.38 8.00 -10.06
C GLY A 73 0.64 6.90 -10.82
N ARG A 74 1.09 6.64 -12.05
CA ARG A 74 0.42 5.72 -12.98
C ARG A 74 0.24 4.32 -12.37
N VAL A 75 -0.95 3.74 -12.54
CA VAL A 75 -1.19 2.32 -12.31
C VAL A 75 -0.51 1.51 -13.42
N GLU A 76 0.41 0.62 -13.06
CA GLU A 76 1.08 -0.28 -14.00
C GLU A 76 0.46 -1.68 -14.04
N LEU A 77 -0.18 -2.09 -12.94
CA LEU A 77 -0.79 -3.41 -12.79
C LEU A 77 -2.16 -3.25 -12.16
N GLU A 78 -3.13 -3.97 -12.71
CA GLU A 78 -4.49 -4.04 -12.17
C GLU A 78 -4.94 -5.49 -12.19
N ALA A 79 -5.59 -5.94 -11.12
CA ALA A 79 -6.18 -7.27 -11.04
C ALA A 79 -7.62 -7.20 -10.51
N GLY A 80 -8.50 -8.00 -11.11
CA GLY A 80 -9.93 -8.06 -10.81
C GLY A 80 -10.79 -7.48 -11.94
N PRO A 81 -12.10 -7.27 -11.71
CA PRO A 81 -12.79 -7.43 -10.43
C PRO A 81 -12.92 -8.90 -10.00
N MET A 82 -12.87 -9.15 -8.69
CA MET A 82 -13.14 -10.45 -8.07
C MET A 82 -14.29 -10.30 -7.06
N PRO A 83 -15.20 -11.26 -6.93
CA PRO A 83 -16.20 -11.24 -5.84
C PRO A 83 -15.52 -11.16 -4.47
N PHE A 84 -16.03 -10.29 -3.60
CA PHE A 84 -15.57 -10.15 -2.22
C PHE A 84 -16.66 -10.64 -1.25
N ASN A 85 -16.55 -11.90 -0.83
CA ASN A 85 -17.53 -12.60 0.02
C ASN A 85 -16.90 -13.16 1.32
N PHE A 86 -15.82 -12.55 1.79
CA PHE A 86 -15.04 -13.05 2.95
C PHE A 86 -15.53 -12.52 4.30
N THR A 87 -16.36 -11.49 4.31
CA THR A 87 -16.91 -10.88 5.54
C THR A 87 -18.14 -10.04 5.23
N THR A 88 -19.07 -9.95 6.19
CA THR A 88 -20.23 -9.06 6.15
C THR A 88 -19.94 -7.67 6.76
N TYR A 89 -18.70 -7.43 7.21
CA TYR A 89 -18.28 -6.21 7.92
C TYR A 89 -18.65 -4.91 7.19
N TYR A 90 -18.58 -4.90 5.85
CA TYR A 90 -18.83 -3.72 5.02
C TYR A 90 -20.31 -3.54 4.64
N GLU A 91 -21.16 -4.53 4.87
CA GLU A 91 -22.53 -4.54 4.33
C GLU A 91 -23.40 -3.42 4.91
N LYS A 92 -23.18 -2.98 6.15
CA LYS A 92 -23.98 -1.87 6.69
C LYS A 92 -23.75 -0.54 5.98
N GLU A 93 -22.54 -0.32 5.46
CA GLU A 93 -22.14 0.94 4.82
C GLU A 93 -22.22 0.85 3.29
N MET A 94 -21.73 -0.26 2.73
CA MET A 94 -21.54 -0.48 1.30
C MET A 94 -22.52 -1.52 0.73
N GLY A 95 -23.25 -2.24 1.61
CA GLY A 95 -24.10 -3.42 1.35
C GLY A 95 -23.43 -4.58 0.60
N SER A 96 -24.23 -5.40 -0.07
CA SER A 96 -23.84 -6.70 -0.61
C SER A 96 -23.21 -6.65 -2.02
N ASN A 97 -22.76 -7.82 -2.48
CA ASN A 97 -22.16 -8.05 -3.81
C ASN A 97 -20.91 -7.18 -4.06
N LEU A 98 -20.09 -7.05 -3.02
CA LEU A 98 -18.85 -6.30 -3.11
C LEU A 98 -17.85 -6.99 -4.04
N LEU A 99 -17.03 -6.16 -4.67
CA LEU A 99 -15.95 -6.55 -5.56
C LEU A 99 -14.61 -6.11 -4.97
N ARG A 100 -13.56 -6.89 -5.22
CA ARG A 100 -12.16 -6.52 -4.99
C ARG A 100 -11.49 -6.17 -6.32
N ARG A 101 -10.70 -5.10 -6.34
CA ARG A 101 -9.62 -4.89 -7.31
C ARG A 101 -8.32 -4.54 -6.62
N PHE A 102 -7.20 -4.93 -7.21
CA PHE A 102 -5.88 -4.47 -6.81
C PHE A 102 -5.28 -3.53 -7.85
N LEU A 103 -4.58 -2.52 -7.38
CA LEU A 103 -3.80 -1.59 -8.20
C LEU A 103 -2.35 -1.60 -7.73
N GLY A 104 -1.41 -1.85 -8.63
CA GLY A 104 0.03 -1.69 -8.42
C GLY A 104 0.54 -0.46 -9.15
N PHE A 105 1.36 0.36 -8.48
CA PHE A 105 1.81 1.64 -9.00
C PHE A 105 3.21 1.56 -9.61
N GLU A 106 3.43 2.35 -10.66
CA GLU A 106 4.69 2.38 -11.38
C GLU A 106 5.85 2.85 -10.48
N ARG A 107 5.61 3.96 -9.76
CA ARG A 107 6.57 4.64 -8.90
C ARG A 107 6.92 3.77 -7.67
N LEU A 108 8.22 3.61 -7.40
CA LEU A 108 8.69 3.06 -6.14
C LEU A 108 8.69 4.16 -5.07
N VAL A 109 8.43 3.78 -3.82
CA VAL A 109 8.29 4.72 -2.70
C VAL A 109 9.22 4.35 -1.55
N ASP A 110 9.55 5.30 -0.68
CA ASP A 110 10.21 5.02 0.59
C ASP A 110 9.21 4.26 1.51
N PRO A 111 9.58 3.08 2.04
CA PRO A 111 8.71 2.32 2.95
C PRO A 111 8.31 3.11 4.22
N GLY A 112 9.09 4.11 4.63
CA GLY A 112 8.76 5.02 5.74
C GLY A 112 7.52 5.89 5.49
N THR A 113 7.07 6.01 4.24
CA THR A 113 5.87 6.78 3.87
C THR A 113 4.55 6.01 4.06
N LEU A 114 4.59 4.73 4.45
CA LEU A 114 3.39 3.89 4.52
C LEU A 114 2.26 4.50 5.39
N SER A 115 2.62 5.15 6.50
CA SER A 115 1.65 5.79 7.40
C SER A 115 0.98 7.02 6.76
N SER A 116 1.73 7.87 6.05
CA SER A 116 1.15 9.01 5.34
C SER A 116 0.30 8.55 4.16
N VAL A 117 0.72 7.50 3.44
CA VAL A 117 -0.09 6.85 2.40
C VAL A 117 -1.43 6.39 2.97
N LYS A 118 -1.46 5.72 4.13
CA LYS A 118 -2.73 5.28 4.74
C LYS A 118 -3.64 6.45 5.10
N LEU A 119 -3.10 7.51 5.69
CA LEU A 119 -3.89 8.71 6.00
C LEU A 119 -4.49 9.33 4.73
N ARG A 120 -3.73 9.41 3.64
CA ARG A 120 -4.23 9.91 2.35
C ARG A 120 -5.33 9.03 1.79
N THR A 121 -5.18 7.71 1.81
CA THR A 121 -6.25 6.80 1.36
C THR A 121 -7.52 6.90 2.21
N ASN A 122 -7.40 7.05 3.53
CA ASN A 122 -8.57 7.27 4.41
C ASN A 122 -9.29 8.59 4.06
N GLU A 123 -8.53 9.65 3.74
CA GLU A 123 -9.12 10.90 3.28
C GLU A 123 -9.85 10.74 1.93
N MET A 124 -9.29 9.97 1.00
CA MET A 124 -9.93 9.66 -0.27
C MET A 124 -11.26 8.93 -0.07
N GLU A 125 -11.31 7.92 0.81
CA GLU A 125 -12.56 7.22 1.17
C GLU A 125 -13.63 8.21 1.67
N ARG A 126 -13.24 9.14 2.56
CA ARG A 126 -14.14 10.17 3.10
C ARG A 126 -14.64 11.12 2.00
N LEU A 127 -13.76 11.55 1.09
CA LEU A 127 -14.11 12.45 -0.01
C LEU A 127 -15.07 11.77 -1.00
N LEU A 128 -14.89 10.47 -1.26
CA LEU A 128 -15.77 9.69 -2.14
C LEU A 128 -17.15 9.49 -1.51
N ALA A 129 -17.20 9.13 -0.22
CA ALA A 129 -18.45 9.03 0.52
C ALA A 129 -19.25 10.35 0.48
N GLY A 130 -18.57 11.50 0.59
CA GLY A 130 -19.21 12.82 0.52
C GLY A 130 -19.83 13.18 -0.83
N ARG A 131 -19.58 12.42 -1.91
CA ARG A 131 -20.15 12.69 -3.25
C ARG A 131 -21.59 12.18 -3.38
N ARG A 132 -21.96 11.16 -2.62
CA ARG A 132 -23.29 10.55 -2.65
C ARG A 132 -24.17 11.25 -1.62
N ARG A 133 -25.25 11.89 -2.08
CA ARG A 133 -26.23 12.54 -1.19
C ARG A 133 -26.90 11.56 -0.21
N GLU A 134 -26.99 10.29 -0.60
CA GLU A 134 -27.74 9.25 0.12
C GLU A 134 -26.86 8.28 0.90
N SER A 135 -25.52 8.34 0.81
CA SER A 135 -24.65 7.42 1.54
C SER A 135 -24.28 7.98 2.91
N ALA A 136 -24.69 7.27 3.98
CA ALA A 136 -24.29 7.60 5.35
C ALA A 136 -22.96 6.94 5.78
N GLY A 137 -22.27 6.23 4.87
CA GLY A 137 -21.06 5.45 5.16
C GLY A 137 -20.07 5.41 4.00
N ARG A 138 -19.04 4.57 4.11
CA ARG A 138 -18.05 4.37 3.03
C ARG A 138 -18.71 3.81 1.77
N VAL A 139 -18.19 4.22 0.62
CA VAL A 139 -18.58 3.68 -0.71
C VAL A 139 -17.48 2.82 -1.33
N VAL A 140 -16.25 3.02 -0.86
CA VAL A 140 -15.07 2.23 -1.19
C VAL A 140 -14.22 2.08 0.07
N ASN A 141 -13.54 0.95 0.21
CA ASN A 141 -12.47 0.75 1.19
C ASN A 141 -11.15 0.60 0.42
N ILE A 142 -10.13 1.37 0.81
CA ILE A 142 -8.81 1.42 0.19
C ILE A 142 -7.78 0.95 1.22
N ASP A 143 -7.18 -0.21 0.94
CA ASP A 143 -6.15 -0.85 1.75
C ASP A 143 -4.78 -0.67 1.07
N PRO A 144 -4.00 0.38 1.42
CA PRO A 144 -2.66 0.52 0.90
C PRO A 144 -1.68 -0.43 1.58
N GLY A 145 -0.70 -0.86 0.80
CA GLY A 145 0.42 -1.66 1.25
C GLY A 145 1.62 -1.52 0.33
N TYR A 146 2.72 -2.14 0.71
CA TYR A 146 3.88 -2.25 -0.17
C TYR A 146 4.39 -3.69 -0.27
N LEU A 147 5.18 -3.92 -1.31
CA LEU A 147 5.96 -5.12 -1.53
C LEU A 147 7.45 -4.75 -1.65
N ASP A 148 8.30 -5.46 -0.89
CA ASP A 148 9.76 -5.26 -0.86
C ASP A 148 10.54 -6.41 -1.55
N GLY A 149 9.84 -7.29 -2.27
CA GLY A 149 10.39 -8.49 -2.91
C GLY A 149 10.41 -9.73 -2.02
N ALA A 150 10.40 -9.57 -0.70
CA ALA A 150 10.35 -10.65 0.27
C ALA A 150 9.02 -10.71 1.05
N ARG A 151 8.30 -9.60 1.13
CA ARG A 151 7.13 -9.41 1.99
C ARG A 151 6.05 -8.60 1.27
N VAL A 152 4.81 -8.87 1.63
CA VAL A 152 3.67 -7.97 1.40
C VAL A 152 3.28 -7.38 2.75
N VAL A 153 3.28 -6.06 2.85
CA VAL A 153 2.99 -5.32 4.09
C VAL A 153 1.75 -4.45 3.87
N LEU A 154 0.80 -4.48 4.80
CA LEU A 154 -0.40 -3.64 4.78
C LEU A 154 -0.37 -2.60 5.89
N ALA A 155 -0.98 -1.44 5.61
CA ALA A 155 -1.21 -0.39 6.59
C ALA A 155 -2.62 -0.45 7.18
N THR A 156 -2.75 -0.24 8.48
CA THR A 156 -4.04 -0.27 9.17
C THR A 156 -4.08 0.67 10.36
N THR A 157 -5.28 1.14 10.72
CA THR A 157 -5.54 1.91 11.95
C THR A 157 -5.86 1.01 13.14
N LYS A 158 -6.04 -0.30 12.91
CA LYS A 158 -6.49 -1.25 13.93
C LYS A 158 -5.27 -1.95 14.53
N ASP A 159 -5.05 -1.83 15.83
CA ASP A 159 -3.96 -2.53 16.51
C ASP A 159 -4.32 -3.99 16.82
N ARG A 160 -3.32 -4.88 16.72
CA ARG A 160 -3.35 -6.32 17.03
C ARG A 160 -1.93 -6.79 17.40
N ALA A 161 -1.83 -7.90 18.12
CA ALA A 161 -0.58 -8.40 18.69
C ALA A 161 0.59 -8.55 17.70
N HIS A 162 0.33 -8.85 16.43
CA HIS A 162 1.35 -9.03 15.39
C HIS A 162 1.68 -7.75 14.61
N ARG A 163 1.01 -6.64 14.91
CA ARG A 163 1.13 -5.37 14.17
C ARG A 163 2.13 -4.46 14.84
N ILE A 164 2.93 -3.78 14.02
CA ILE A 164 3.99 -2.90 14.50
C ILE A 164 3.58 -1.46 14.24
N TYR A 165 3.71 -0.61 15.26
CA TYR A 165 3.43 0.81 15.10
C TYR A 165 4.37 1.44 14.07
N ALA A 166 3.80 2.07 13.04
CA ALA A 166 4.52 2.70 11.93
C ALA A 166 4.46 4.23 11.98
N GLY A 167 3.96 4.81 13.08
CA GLY A 167 3.80 6.26 13.24
C GLY A 167 2.41 6.76 12.85
N LEU A 168 2.07 7.98 13.28
CA LEU A 168 0.83 8.69 12.92
C LEU A 168 -0.48 7.93 13.22
N GLY A 169 -0.49 7.08 14.26
CA GLY A 169 -1.65 6.22 14.57
C GLY A 169 -1.86 5.06 13.60
N ILE A 170 -0.90 4.79 12.71
CA ILE A 170 -0.94 3.70 11.74
C ILE A 170 -0.02 2.57 12.18
N TYR A 171 -0.45 1.35 11.92
CA TYR A 171 0.27 0.12 12.15
C TYR A 171 0.54 -0.59 10.83
N ALA A 172 1.66 -1.32 10.76
CA ALA A 172 2.04 -2.15 9.65
C ALA A 172 1.92 -3.63 10.01
N GLU A 173 1.49 -4.46 9.07
CA GLU A 173 1.44 -5.91 9.22
C GLU A 173 1.99 -6.64 8.00
N VAL A 174 2.91 -7.57 8.21
CA VAL A 174 3.33 -8.50 7.17
C VAL A 174 2.19 -9.48 6.94
N THR A 175 1.67 -9.51 5.72
CA THR A 175 0.53 -10.34 5.33
C THR A 175 0.94 -11.55 4.49
N LEU A 176 2.04 -11.46 3.74
CA LEU A 176 2.61 -12.60 2.99
C LEU A 176 4.14 -12.55 3.06
N LEU A 177 4.78 -13.72 3.05
CA LEU A 177 6.22 -13.90 2.92
C LEU A 177 6.55 -14.63 1.62
N TYR A 178 7.56 -14.20 0.87
CA TYR A 178 8.05 -14.96 -0.28
C TYR A 178 9.14 -15.93 0.16
N ARG A 179 8.89 -17.23 0.05
CA ARG A 179 9.86 -18.28 0.40
C ARG A 179 9.67 -19.51 -0.48
N ASP A 180 10.78 -20.13 -0.86
CA ASP A 180 10.79 -21.38 -1.63
C ASP A 180 10.01 -21.22 -2.96
N GLY A 181 10.20 -20.08 -3.64
CA GLY A 181 9.59 -19.78 -4.93
C GLY A 181 8.11 -19.37 -4.90
N ALA A 182 7.48 -19.24 -3.72
CA ALA A 182 6.06 -18.95 -3.59
C ALA A 182 5.74 -17.95 -2.47
N TRP A 183 4.58 -17.29 -2.60
CA TRP A 183 3.98 -16.53 -1.51
C TRP A 183 3.40 -17.48 -0.46
N ARG A 184 3.79 -17.26 0.80
CA ARG A 184 3.40 -18.04 1.96
C ARG A 184 2.58 -17.16 2.91
N PRO A 185 1.32 -17.52 3.19
CA PRO A 185 0.55 -16.85 4.22
C PRO A 185 1.08 -17.18 5.61
N LEU A 186 0.86 -16.26 6.53
CA LEU A 186 1.12 -16.38 7.96
C LEU A 186 -0.18 -16.77 8.68
N GLU A 187 -0.10 -17.05 9.98
CA GLU A 187 -1.27 -17.47 10.78
C GLU A 187 -2.38 -16.41 10.76
N TRP A 188 -2.02 -15.13 10.78
CA TRP A 188 -2.96 -13.99 10.78
C TRP A 188 -3.32 -13.45 9.39
N THR A 189 -2.80 -14.03 8.30
CA THR A 189 -3.12 -13.57 6.94
C THR A 189 -4.62 -13.66 6.68
N TYR A 190 -5.21 -12.57 6.22
CA TYR A 190 -6.63 -12.50 5.86
C TYR A 190 -7.01 -13.60 4.87
N PRO A 191 -8.22 -14.22 4.98
CA PRO A 191 -8.62 -15.33 4.13
C PRO A 191 -8.54 -15.04 2.62
N ASP A 192 -8.91 -13.82 2.23
CA ASP A 192 -8.88 -13.38 0.83
C ASP A 192 -7.45 -13.31 0.26
N TYR A 193 -6.47 -12.88 1.07
CA TYR A 193 -5.04 -12.88 0.69
C TYR A 193 -4.43 -14.28 0.52
N ARG A 194 -5.16 -15.34 0.86
CA ARG A 194 -4.73 -16.74 0.65
C ARG A 194 -5.21 -17.32 -0.69
N THR A 195 -6.08 -16.61 -1.40
CA THR A 195 -6.66 -17.07 -2.67
C THR A 195 -5.62 -17.07 -3.79
N ALA A 196 -5.79 -17.97 -4.76
CA ALA A 196 -4.86 -18.09 -5.88
C ALA A 196 -4.80 -16.81 -6.72
N GLU A 197 -5.94 -16.14 -6.86
CA GLU A 197 -6.10 -14.88 -7.59
C GLU A 197 -5.28 -13.76 -6.96
N TYR A 198 -5.33 -13.61 -5.63
CA TYR A 198 -4.59 -12.57 -4.92
C TYR A 198 -3.09 -12.88 -4.92
N LEU A 199 -2.72 -14.14 -4.68
CA LEU A 199 -1.33 -14.58 -4.75
C LEU A 199 -0.75 -14.40 -6.16
N GLY A 200 -1.56 -14.58 -7.21
CA GLY A 200 -1.22 -14.30 -8.60
C GLY A 200 -0.93 -12.81 -8.83
N PHE A 201 -1.78 -11.91 -8.34
CA PHE A 201 -1.50 -10.47 -8.36
C PHE A 201 -0.16 -10.13 -7.69
N PHE A 202 0.09 -10.64 -6.49
CA PHE A 202 1.36 -10.38 -5.79
C PHE A 202 2.56 -10.99 -6.48
N ALA A 203 2.40 -12.10 -7.21
CA ALA A 203 3.47 -12.67 -8.03
C ALA A 203 3.83 -11.74 -9.20
N SER A 204 2.82 -11.21 -9.92
CA SER A 204 3.02 -10.22 -10.99
C SER A 204 3.64 -8.92 -10.45
N LEU A 205 3.15 -8.41 -9.33
CA LEU A 205 3.67 -7.20 -8.68
C LEU A 205 5.14 -7.39 -8.26
N ARG A 206 5.50 -8.57 -7.76
CA ARG A 206 6.89 -8.92 -7.43
C ARG A 206 7.78 -8.93 -8.65
N ALA A 207 7.33 -9.54 -9.74
CA ALA A 207 8.11 -9.60 -10.98
C ALA A 207 8.38 -8.18 -11.51
N ALA A 208 7.36 -7.30 -11.49
CA ALA A 208 7.50 -5.90 -11.88
C ALA A 208 8.40 -5.07 -10.94
N PHE A 209 8.42 -5.39 -9.64
CA PHE A 209 9.36 -4.78 -8.69
C PHE A 209 10.81 -5.20 -8.97
N LEU A 210 11.05 -6.51 -9.11
CA LEU A 210 12.39 -7.06 -9.32
C LEU A 210 13.00 -6.74 -10.68
N SER A 211 12.20 -6.45 -11.70
CA SER A 211 12.72 -5.99 -12.99
C SER A 211 13.25 -4.55 -12.95
N ARG A 212 13.03 -3.82 -11.85
CA ARG A 212 13.40 -2.41 -11.68
C ARG A 212 14.38 -2.16 -10.52
N ALA A 213 14.62 -3.16 -9.68
CA ALA A 213 15.50 -3.10 -8.52
C ALA A 213 16.89 -3.63 -8.86
#